data_AF-A0A9W9SM71-F1
#
_entry.id   AF-A0A9W9SM71-F1
#
_cell.length_a   1.000
_cell.length_b   1.000
_cell.length_c   1.000
_cell.angle_alpha   90.00
_cell.angle_beta   90.00
_cell.angle_gamma   90.00
#
_symmetry.space_group_name_H-M   'P 1'
#
loop_
_entity.id
_entity.type
_entity.pdbx_description
1 polymer ?
#
loop_
_entity_poly.entity_id
_entity_poly.type
_entity_poly.pdbx_seq_one_letter_code
_entity_poly.pdbx_strand_id
1 'polypeptide(L)'
;MPVLLALLWLCHLATASLTISIPPSTHLPNPHVLPATTRATLTTLPAAGAGDRDPTHILTTSLTRGSTLVFRDIPAGHPESYLLDIRAGEYVFAPYRVDIAADGSVLGVWETFRGNPWDNRGAEKYVVDVAGKKAADVVVEAKVLGRKGFYEERAKFSPLSLVKNPMILMAIVALAMTFGMPKLMENMDPEMRAEFEQQSRASPLTGATTNAMTGGGFDLAGWMAGTAPSPMASAEGAREGATGREAAGSARKRG
;
A
#
# COMPACT_ATOMS: atom_id res chain seq x y z
N MET A 1 -62.39 -34.09 20.32
CA MET A 1 -61.40 -34.20 19.22
C MET A 1 -61.09 -32.83 18.60
N PRO A 2 -60.56 -31.85 19.37
CA PRO A 2 -59.71 -30.83 18.72
C PRO A 2 -58.52 -30.37 19.59
N VAL A 3 -57.96 -31.22 20.46
CA VAL A 3 -56.85 -30.81 21.34
C VAL A 3 -55.49 -31.34 20.87
N LEU A 4 -55.45 -32.23 19.85
CA LEU A 4 -54.21 -32.91 19.46
C LEU A 4 -53.43 -32.25 18.31
N LEU A 5 -53.89 -31.13 17.74
CA LEU A 5 -53.26 -30.51 16.56
C LEU A 5 -52.35 -29.31 16.87
N ALA A 6 -52.11 -28.98 18.14
CA ALA A 6 -51.35 -27.79 18.55
C ALA A 6 -49.87 -28.07 18.92
N LEU A 7 -49.37 -29.30 18.73
CA LEU A 7 -48.05 -29.71 19.21
C LEU A 7 -46.99 -29.99 18.12
N LEU A 8 -47.23 -29.59 16.87
CA LEU A 8 -46.33 -29.90 15.74
C LEU A 8 -45.55 -28.71 15.16
N TRP A 9 -45.42 -27.62 15.90
CA TRP A 9 -44.35 -26.64 15.67
C TRP A 9 -43.29 -26.78 16.74
N LEU A 10 -42.67 -27.96 16.81
CA LEU A 10 -41.30 -28.04 17.31
C LEU A 10 -40.43 -27.40 16.21
N CYS A 11 -40.19 -26.08 16.31
CA CYS A 11 -39.10 -25.47 15.55
C CYS A 11 -37.83 -26.24 15.92
N HIS A 12 -37.33 -27.08 15.01
CA HIS A 12 -35.97 -27.58 15.09
C HIS A 12 -35.04 -26.37 14.98
N LEU A 13 -34.68 -25.77 16.11
CA LEU A 13 -33.50 -24.93 16.22
C LEU A 13 -32.28 -25.86 16.09
N ALA A 14 -31.96 -26.24 14.86
CA ALA A 14 -30.62 -26.71 14.56
C ALA A 14 -29.70 -25.51 14.82
N THR A 15 -29.07 -25.51 15.98
CA THR A 15 -28.15 -24.44 16.37
C THR A 15 -26.84 -24.72 15.66
N ALA A 16 -26.70 -24.17 14.45
CA ALA A 16 -25.46 -24.28 13.70
C ALA A 16 -24.42 -23.33 14.29
N SER A 17 -23.22 -23.84 14.56
CA SER A 17 -22.11 -23.03 15.04
C SER A 17 -21.06 -22.81 13.96
N LEU A 18 -20.55 -21.59 13.91
CA LEU A 18 -19.40 -21.22 13.09
C LEU A 18 -18.24 -20.88 14.02
N THR A 19 -17.20 -21.70 13.96
CA THR A 19 -16.00 -21.58 14.76
C THR A 19 -14.84 -21.11 13.89
N ILE A 20 -14.22 -20.01 14.27
CA ILE A 20 -13.04 -19.46 13.59
C ILE A 20 -11.83 -19.76 14.46
N SER A 21 -10.91 -20.58 13.97
CA SER A 21 -9.65 -20.90 14.64
C SER A 21 -8.55 -19.96 14.18
N ILE A 22 -7.74 -19.44 15.10
CA ILE A 22 -6.58 -18.62 14.76
C ILE A 22 -5.32 -19.49 14.91
N PRO A 23 -4.79 -20.07 13.82
CA PRO A 23 -3.59 -20.88 13.89
C PRO A 23 -2.32 -20.02 14.05
N PRO A 24 -1.23 -20.60 14.57
CA PRO A 24 0.11 -20.02 14.47
C PRO A 24 0.48 -19.71 13.01
N SER A 25 1.08 -18.55 12.77
CA SER A 25 1.51 -18.10 11.44
C SER A 25 2.82 -17.31 11.50
N THR A 26 3.42 -17.00 10.35
CA THR A 26 4.65 -16.20 10.27
C THR A 26 4.51 -14.83 10.95
N HIS A 27 3.34 -14.19 10.83
CA HIS A 27 3.07 -12.90 11.46
C HIS A 27 2.66 -13.03 12.93
N LEU A 28 2.01 -14.13 13.31
CA LEU A 28 1.54 -14.42 14.66
C LEU A 28 2.00 -15.82 15.10
N PRO A 29 3.25 -15.98 15.57
CA PRO A 29 3.77 -17.30 15.96
C PRO A 29 3.04 -17.91 17.15
N ASN A 30 2.51 -17.09 18.06
CA ASN A 30 1.75 -17.53 19.21
C ASN A 30 0.37 -16.83 19.26
N PRO A 31 -0.73 -17.55 18.94
CA PRO A 31 -2.09 -17.00 18.99
C PRO A 31 -2.54 -16.52 20.37
N HIS A 32 -1.95 -17.04 21.46
CA HIS A 32 -2.32 -16.64 22.83
C HIS A 32 -1.82 -15.25 23.22
N VAL A 33 -0.99 -14.60 22.38
CA VAL A 33 -0.57 -13.20 22.57
C VAL A 33 -1.69 -12.23 22.21
N LEU A 34 -2.71 -12.69 21.46
CA LEU A 34 -3.83 -11.83 21.09
C LEU A 34 -4.57 -11.34 22.35
N PRO A 35 -4.88 -10.04 22.42
CA PRO A 35 -5.59 -9.49 23.56
C PRO A 35 -7.02 -10.03 23.62
N ALA A 36 -7.58 -10.13 24.83
CA ALA A 36 -8.97 -10.53 25.05
C ALA A 36 -9.99 -9.58 24.38
N THR A 37 -9.56 -8.36 24.02
CA THR A 37 -10.36 -7.40 23.24
C THR A 37 -10.52 -7.80 21.77
N THR A 38 -9.85 -8.87 21.33
CA THR A 38 -10.00 -9.41 19.98
C THR A 38 -11.41 -9.97 19.81
N ARG A 39 -12.12 -9.48 18.81
CA ARG A 39 -13.50 -9.87 18.52
C ARG A 39 -13.73 -10.08 17.05
N ALA A 40 -14.65 -10.96 16.73
CA ALA A 40 -15.15 -11.15 15.38
C ALA A 40 -16.57 -10.60 15.27
N THR A 41 -16.88 -10.02 14.12
CA THR A 41 -18.19 -9.47 13.80
C THR A 41 -18.66 -10.01 12.47
N LEU A 42 -19.85 -10.58 12.44
CA LEU A 42 -20.59 -10.89 11.21
C LEU A 42 -21.57 -9.74 10.95
N THR A 43 -21.47 -9.11 9.79
CA THR A 43 -22.34 -8.01 9.39
C THR A 43 -23.06 -8.34 8.08
N THR A 44 -24.38 -8.22 8.06
CA THR A 44 -25.22 -8.32 6.86
C THR A 44 -25.84 -6.96 6.53
N LEU A 45 -26.33 -6.81 5.30
CA LEU A 45 -27.11 -5.63 4.90
C LEU A 45 -28.54 -5.75 5.45
N PRO A 46 -29.13 -4.66 5.96
CA PRO A 46 -30.51 -4.69 6.42
C PRO A 46 -31.46 -5.01 5.25
N ALA A 47 -32.42 -5.90 5.49
CA ALA A 47 -33.48 -6.17 4.54
C ALA A 47 -34.27 -4.88 4.22
N ALA A 48 -34.66 -4.71 2.97
CA ALA A 48 -35.40 -3.52 2.53
C ALA A 48 -36.72 -3.39 3.31
N GLY A 49 -36.83 -2.36 4.16
CA GLY A 49 -38.01 -2.11 5.01
C GLY A 49 -37.88 -2.58 6.46
N ALA A 50 -36.76 -3.19 6.85
CA ALA A 50 -36.44 -3.46 8.25
C ALA A 50 -36.20 -2.12 8.97
N GLY A 51 -37.16 -1.70 9.80
CA GLY A 51 -36.93 -0.63 10.76
C GLY A 51 -35.91 -1.06 11.82
N ASP A 52 -35.55 -0.13 12.72
CA ASP A 52 -34.59 -0.29 13.83
C ASP A 52 -34.94 -1.41 14.87
N ARG A 53 -35.91 -2.28 14.55
CA ARG A 53 -36.52 -3.30 15.43
C ARG A 53 -36.48 -4.73 14.88
N ASP A 54 -35.91 -4.97 13.69
CA ASP A 54 -35.80 -6.30 13.08
C ASP A 54 -34.36 -6.89 13.22
N PRO A 55 -34.14 -8.20 12.98
CA PRO A 55 -33.17 -9.03 13.69
C PRO A 55 -31.72 -8.55 13.54
N THR A 56 -30.90 -8.91 14.53
CA THR A 56 -29.51 -8.49 14.72
C THR A 56 -28.65 -8.64 13.45
N HIS A 57 -28.62 -7.59 12.62
CA HIS A 57 -27.79 -7.48 11.41
C HIS A 57 -26.27 -7.54 11.72
N ILE A 58 -25.91 -7.47 13.00
CA ILE A 58 -24.55 -7.62 13.50
C ILE A 58 -24.54 -8.70 14.57
N LEU A 59 -23.79 -9.76 14.34
CA LEU A 59 -23.47 -10.76 15.35
C LEU A 59 -22.02 -10.56 15.77
N THR A 60 -21.76 -10.62 17.08
CA THR A 60 -20.42 -10.40 17.61
C THR A 60 -20.02 -11.51 18.56
N THR A 61 -18.75 -11.93 18.49
CA THR A 61 -18.16 -12.88 19.44
C THR A 61 -16.75 -12.44 19.84
N SER A 62 -16.31 -12.87 21.01
CA SER A 62 -14.99 -12.53 21.57
C SER A 62 -14.05 -13.73 21.52
N LEU A 63 -12.75 -13.46 21.49
CA LEU A 63 -11.72 -14.50 21.49
C LEU A 63 -11.80 -15.36 22.76
N THR A 64 -11.84 -16.68 22.59
CA THR A 64 -11.79 -17.63 23.69
C THR A 64 -10.36 -17.99 24.07
N ARG A 65 -10.17 -18.67 25.22
CA ARG A 65 -8.86 -19.16 25.66
C ARG A 65 -8.20 -20.14 24.69
N GLY A 66 -8.99 -20.82 23.86
CA GLY A 66 -8.51 -21.77 22.84
C GLY A 66 -8.08 -21.11 21.53
N SER A 67 -7.86 -19.78 21.49
CA SER A 67 -7.59 -19.03 20.26
C SER A 67 -8.65 -19.20 19.17
N THR A 68 -9.90 -19.43 19.58
CA THR A 68 -11.05 -19.56 18.68
C THR A 68 -12.09 -18.48 18.94
N LEU A 69 -12.85 -18.14 17.91
CA LEU A 69 -13.97 -17.21 17.93
C LEU A 69 -15.21 -18.02 17.52
N VAL A 70 -16.22 -18.11 18.39
CA VAL A 70 -17.34 -19.04 18.17
C VAL A 70 -18.65 -18.25 18.06
N PHE A 71 -19.34 -18.40 16.94
CA PHE A 71 -20.71 -17.96 16.75
C PHE A 71 -21.62 -19.17 16.98
N ARG A 72 -22.43 -19.14 18.05
CA ARG A 72 -23.32 -20.27 18.43
C ARG A 72 -24.74 -20.08 17.90
N ASP A 73 -25.25 -18.85 17.99
CA ASP A 73 -26.64 -18.55 17.70
C ASP A 73 -26.74 -17.84 16.35
N ILE A 74 -26.43 -18.57 15.28
CA ILE A 74 -26.61 -18.05 13.92
C ILE A 74 -28.12 -17.97 13.64
N PRO A 75 -28.65 -16.79 13.24
CA PRO A 75 -30.06 -16.62 12.98
C PRO A 75 -30.50 -17.53 11.84
N ALA A 76 -31.55 -18.31 12.10
CA ALA A 76 -32.23 -19.13 11.10
C ALA A 76 -33.53 -18.43 10.67
N GLY A 77 -33.94 -18.66 9.42
CA GLY A 77 -35.21 -18.19 8.87
C GLY A 77 -35.12 -17.73 7.42
N HIS A 78 -34.01 -17.08 7.04
CA HIS A 78 -33.78 -16.59 5.68
C HIS A 78 -32.33 -16.83 5.27
N PRO A 79 -32.06 -17.19 4.00
CA PRO A 79 -30.71 -17.28 3.50
C PRO A 79 -30.07 -15.89 3.45
N GLU A 80 -28.92 -15.73 4.10
CA GLU A 80 -28.22 -14.46 4.18
C GLU A 80 -26.72 -14.63 3.99
N SER A 81 -26.09 -13.57 3.47
CA SER A 81 -24.65 -13.50 3.30
C SER A 81 -24.08 -12.46 4.26
N TYR A 82 -23.14 -12.89 5.09
CA TYR A 82 -22.48 -12.07 6.09
C TYR A 82 -21.04 -11.77 5.68
N LEU A 83 -20.57 -10.59 6.08
CA LEU A 83 -19.16 -10.25 6.09
C LEU A 83 -18.59 -10.51 7.49
N LEU A 84 -17.64 -11.42 7.60
CA LEU A 84 -16.85 -11.69 8.80
C LEU A 84 -15.61 -10.80 8.83
N ASP A 85 -15.48 -9.99 9.87
CA ASP A 85 -14.32 -9.15 10.17
C ASP A 85 -13.77 -9.52 11.56
N ILE A 86 -12.46 -9.72 11.67
CA ILE A 86 -11.78 -10.03 12.94
C ILE A 86 -10.95 -8.81 13.33
N ARG A 87 -11.32 -8.19 14.44
CA ARG A 87 -10.69 -6.97 14.96
C ARG A 87 -9.82 -7.31 16.16
N ALA A 88 -8.51 -7.15 16.00
CA ALA A 88 -7.53 -7.18 17.07
C ALA A 88 -6.81 -5.83 17.22
N GLY A 89 -6.17 -5.61 18.37
CA GLY A 89 -5.39 -4.42 18.65
C GLY A 89 -4.21 -4.27 17.68
N GLU A 90 -3.32 -5.26 17.64
CA GLU A 90 -2.04 -5.17 16.92
C GLU A 90 -2.01 -5.91 15.58
N TYR A 91 -2.99 -6.76 15.30
CA TYR A 91 -2.97 -7.64 14.11
C TYR A 91 -4.10 -7.32 13.15
N VAL A 92 -3.84 -7.55 11.87
CA VAL A 92 -4.82 -7.47 10.78
C VAL A 92 -5.11 -8.88 10.28
N PHE A 93 -6.40 -9.19 10.14
CA PHE A 93 -6.87 -10.47 9.62
C PHE A 93 -7.52 -10.26 8.25
N ALA A 94 -7.57 -11.33 7.45
CA ALA A 94 -8.33 -11.32 6.21
C ALA A 94 -9.84 -11.29 6.53
N PRO A 95 -10.64 -10.52 5.77
CA PRO A 95 -12.09 -10.60 5.89
C PRO A 95 -12.62 -11.81 5.12
N TYR A 96 -13.76 -12.35 5.55
CA TYR A 96 -14.40 -13.48 4.89
C TYR A 96 -15.86 -13.19 4.57
N ARG A 97 -16.33 -13.72 3.44
CA ARG A 97 -17.76 -13.85 3.15
C ARG A 97 -18.24 -15.17 3.70
N VAL A 98 -19.35 -15.17 4.42
CA VAL A 98 -20.00 -16.34 5.01
C VAL A 98 -21.44 -16.38 4.49
N ASP A 99 -21.79 -17.41 3.72
CA ASP A 99 -23.16 -17.62 3.28
C ASP A 99 -23.85 -18.61 4.21
N ILE A 100 -25.06 -18.26 4.66
CA ILE A 100 -25.86 -19.00 5.64
C ILE A 100 -27.19 -19.37 4.99
N ALA A 101 -27.61 -20.61 5.16
CA ALA A 101 -28.89 -21.10 4.65
C ALA A 101 -30.06 -20.72 5.57
N ALA A 102 -31.29 -20.88 5.06
CA ALA A 102 -32.50 -20.62 5.84
C ALA A 102 -32.61 -21.45 7.13
N ASP A 103 -31.94 -22.61 7.20
CA ASP A 103 -31.90 -23.46 8.39
C ASP A 103 -30.78 -23.08 9.38
N GLY A 104 -30.07 -21.97 9.14
CA GLY A 104 -28.94 -21.51 9.94
C GLY A 104 -27.62 -22.19 9.63
N SER A 105 -27.60 -23.23 8.77
CA SER A 105 -26.37 -23.92 8.39
C SER A 105 -25.46 -23.05 7.53
N VAL A 106 -24.15 -23.14 7.74
CA VAL A 106 -23.15 -22.43 6.93
C VAL A 106 -23.03 -23.14 5.59
N LEU A 107 -23.36 -22.44 4.49
CA LEU A 107 -23.26 -22.94 3.12
C LEU A 107 -21.84 -22.86 2.58
N GLY A 108 -21.12 -21.82 2.94
CA GLY A 108 -19.73 -21.64 2.55
C GLY A 108 -19.08 -20.41 3.13
N VAL A 109 -17.75 -20.43 3.13
CA VAL A 109 -16.87 -19.39 3.65
C VAL A 109 -15.75 -19.14 2.64
N TRP A 110 -15.60 -17.90 2.22
CA TRP A 110 -14.62 -17.47 1.22
C TRP A 110 -13.81 -16.28 1.73
N GLU A 111 -12.51 -16.27 1.46
CA GLU A 111 -11.65 -15.10 1.70
C GLU A 111 -12.04 -13.99 0.71
N THR A 112 -12.27 -12.78 1.22
CA THR A 112 -12.65 -11.62 0.40
C THR A 112 -11.69 -10.46 0.60
N PHE A 113 -11.80 -9.45 -0.25
CA PHE A 113 -11.01 -8.22 -0.19
C PHE A 113 -11.90 -7.01 -0.35
N ARG A 114 -11.55 -5.92 0.33
CA ARG A 114 -12.28 -4.65 0.17
C ARG A 114 -12.14 -4.16 -1.27
N GLY A 115 -13.26 -3.80 -1.88
CA GLY A 115 -13.32 -3.33 -3.27
C GLY A 115 -13.70 -4.41 -4.29
N ASN A 116 -13.77 -5.69 -3.91
CA ASN A 116 -14.28 -6.73 -4.81
C ASN A 116 -15.82 -6.72 -4.85
N PRO A 117 -16.44 -6.97 -6.03
CA PRO A 117 -17.87 -7.21 -6.12
C PRO A 117 -18.30 -8.38 -5.23
N TRP A 118 -19.50 -8.29 -4.63
CA TRP A 118 -19.98 -9.33 -3.71
C TRP A 118 -20.04 -10.71 -4.38
N ASP A 119 -20.46 -10.78 -5.64
CA ASP A 119 -20.59 -12.02 -6.42
C ASP A 119 -19.26 -12.74 -6.68
N ASN A 120 -18.14 -12.03 -6.57
CA ASN A 120 -16.82 -12.61 -6.72
C ASN A 120 -16.43 -13.36 -5.44
N ARG A 121 -16.68 -14.67 -5.44
CA ARG A 121 -16.23 -15.57 -4.38
C ARG A 121 -14.74 -15.83 -4.56
N GLY A 122 -13.94 -15.30 -3.64
CA GLY A 122 -12.49 -15.46 -3.63
C GLY A 122 -12.05 -16.88 -3.23
N ALA A 123 -10.90 -16.99 -2.57
CA ALA A 123 -10.36 -18.28 -2.18
C ALA A 123 -11.30 -19.00 -1.20
N GLU A 124 -11.70 -20.23 -1.54
CA GLU A 124 -12.62 -21.02 -0.74
C GLU A 124 -11.92 -21.54 0.53
N LYS A 125 -12.56 -21.37 1.68
CA LYS A 125 -12.12 -21.94 2.95
C LYS A 125 -13.00 -23.11 3.38
N TYR A 126 -14.29 -23.01 3.10
CA TYR A 126 -15.27 -24.04 3.38
C TYR A 126 -16.41 -23.93 2.38
N VAL A 127 -16.88 -25.04 1.84
CA VAL A 127 -18.10 -25.11 1.02
C VAL A 127 -18.80 -26.43 1.36
N VAL A 128 -20.12 -26.40 1.52
CA VAL A 128 -20.90 -27.63 1.69
C VAL A 128 -20.81 -28.46 0.42
N ASP A 129 -20.35 -29.70 0.55
CA ASP A 129 -20.15 -30.61 -0.58
C ASP A 129 -21.48 -30.96 -1.29
N VAL A 130 -21.41 -31.30 -2.58
CA VAL A 130 -22.57 -31.55 -3.47
C VAL A 130 -23.49 -32.66 -2.95
N ALA A 131 -22.97 -33.55 -2.09
CA ALA A 131 -23.74 -34.56 -1.37
C ALA A 131 -24.68 -34.00 -0.26
N GLY A 132 -24.72 -32.69 -0.05
CA GLY A 132 -25.70 -32.02 0.82
C GLY A 132 -25.51 -32.26 2.32
N LYS A 133 -24.34 -32.75 2.76
CA LYS A 133 -24.03 -32.92 4.17
C LYS A 133 -23.71 -31.58 4.81
N LYS A 134 -24.75 -30.91 5.31
CA LYS A 134 -24.63 -29.69 6.12
C LYS A 134 -24.01 -30.05 7.47
N ALA A 135 -22.82 -29.53 7.76
CA ALA A 135 -22.21 -29.68 9.07
C ALA A 135 -22.89 -28.74 10.07
N ALA A 136 -23.20 -29.25 11.26
CA ALA A 136 -23.75 -28.44 12.34
C ALA A 136 -22.69 -27.52 12.98
N ASP A 137 -21.41 -27.92 12.96
CA ASP A 137 -20.30 -27.11 13.43
C ASP A 137 -19.25 -26.99 12.32
N VAL A 138 -19.00 -25.76 11.88
CA VAL A 138 -18.04 -25.46 10.82
C VAL A 138 -16.84 -24.75 11.42
N VAL A 139 -15.65 -25.33 11.23
CA VAL A 139 -14.39 -24.76 11.69
C VAL A 139 -13.62 -24.17 10.50
N VAL A 140 -13.28 -22.88 10.58
CA VAL A 140 -12.50 -22.18 9.55
C VAL A 140 -11.26 -21.53 10.14
N GLU A 141 -10.13 -21.63 9.45
CA GLU A 141 -8.88 -21.00 9.88
C GLU A 141 -8.79 -19.53 9.42
N ALA A 142 -8.54 -18.65 10.39
CA ALA A 142 -8.29 -17.24 10.17
C ALA A 142 -6.86 -17.00 9.66
N LYS A 143 -6.73 -16.17 8.62
CA LYS A 143 -5.47 -15.77 8.02
C LYS A 143 -5.03 -14.43 8.58
N VAL A 144 -3.84 -14.39 9.17
CA VAL A 144 -3.21 -13.15 9.63
C VAL A 144 -2.49 -12.49 8.46
N LEU A 145 -2.87 -11.26 8.11
CA LEU A 145 -2.27 -10.50 7.02
C LEU A 145 -1.00 -9.76 7.45
N GLY A 146 -0.90 -9.38 8.73
CA GLY A 146 0.25 -8.67 9.24
C GLY A 146 0.01 -8.02 10.59
N ARG A 147 1.04 -7.29 11.06
CA ARG A 147 0.99 -6.48 12.29
C ARG A 147 0.78 -5.01 11.93
N LYS A 148 -0.05 -4.32 12.69
CA LYS A 148 -0.34 -2.90 12.54
C LYS A 148 0.85 -2.08 13.01
N GLY A 149 1.41 -1.26 12.11
CA GLY A 149 2.35 -0.21 12.47
C GLY A 149 1.58 1.06 12.81
N PHE A 150 1.51 1.42 14.10
CA PHE A 150 0.85 2.66 14.54
C PHE A 150 1.79 3.87 14.53
N TYR A 151 3.09 3.62 14.55
CA TYR A 151 4.11 4.64 14.70
C TYR A 151 5.07 4.59 13.53
N GLU A 152 5.45 5.76 13.06
CA GLU A 152 6.54 5.96 12.13
C GLU A 152 7.80 6.34 12.91
N GLU A 153 8.93 5.72 12.58
CA GLU A 153 10.19 6.10 13.20
C GLU A 153 10.62 7.48 12.69
N ARG A 154 11.07 8.36 13.60
CA ARG A 154 11.67 9.63 13.20
C ARG A 154 12.92 9.37 12.36
N ALA A 155 13.12 10.19 11.33
CA ALA A 155 14.35 10.16 10.55
C ALA A 155 15.56 10.33 11.47
N LYS A 156 16.38 9.27 11.59
CA LYS A 156 17.64 9.29 12.33
C LYS A 156 18.74 9.72 11.37
N PHE A 157 19.69 10.50 11.86
CA PHE A 157 20.91 10.80 11.10
C PHE A 157 21.68 9.48 10.90
N SER A 158 21.75 9.00 9.65
CA SER A 158 22.57 7.84 9.30
C SER A 158 23.80 8.31 8.51
N PRO A 159 25.03 8.07 9.00
CA PRO A 159 26.24 8.38 8.22
C PRO A 159 26.22 7.73 6.83
N LEU A 160 25.58 6.56 6.70
CA LEU A 160 25.41 5.85 5.44
C LEU A 160 24.36 6.52 4.52
N SER A 161 23.34 7.19 5.06
CA SER A 161 22.42 8.01 4.26
C SER A 161 23.09 9.30 3.77
N LEU A 162 24.09 9.80 4.48
CA LEU A 162 24.90 10.95 4.06
C LEU A 162 25.71 10.64 2.80
N VAL A 163 26.34 9.46 2.74
CA VAL A 163 27.08 8.99 1.56
C VAL A 163 26.14 8.73 0.38
N LYS A 164 24.92 8.24 0.62
CA LYS A 164 23.92 8.00 -0.44
C LYS A 164 23.25 9.29 -0.93
N ASN A 165 23.55 10.44 -0.35
CA ASN A 165 22.97 11.71 -0.77
C ASN A 165 23.74 12.24 -2.01
N PRO A 166 23.09 12.36 -3.18
CA PRO A 166 23.76 12.78 -4.42
C PRO A 166 24.41 14.16 -4.29
N MET A 167 23.84 15.08 -3.51
CA MET A 167 24.45 16.40 -3.32
C MET A 167 25.77 16.33 -2.56
N ILE A 168 25.89 15.41 -1.61
CA ILE A 168 27.11 15.26 -0.80
C ILE A 168 28.19 14.54 -1.60
N LEU A 169 27.84 13.53 -2.39
CA LEU A 169 28.78 12.90 -3.32
C LEU A 169 29.32 13.90 -4.35
N MET A 170 28.45 14.72 -4.93
CA MET A 170 28.87 15.77 -5.86
C MET A 170 29.78 16.79 -5.18
N ALA A 171 29.51 17.17 -3.93
CA ALA A 171 30.38 18.06 -3.16
C ALA A 171 31.77 17.45 -2.91
N ILE A 172 31.85 16.16 -2.59
CA ILE A 172 33.13 15.45 -2.39
C ILE A 172 33.91 15.34 -3.71
N VAL A 173 33.24 14.98 -4.81
CA VAL A 173 33.86 14.88 -6.15
C VAL A 173 34.37 16.23 -6.60
N ALA A 174 33.58 17.30 -6.43
CA ALA A 174 33.98 18.66 -6.75
C ALA A 174 35.23 19.05 -5.94
N LEU A 175 35.24 18.81 -4.62
CA LEU A 175 36.38 19.11 -3.77
C LEU A 175 37.65 18.32 -4.18
N ALA A 176 37.49 17.04 -4.54
CA ALA A 176 38.57 16.22 -5.04
C ALA A 176 39.13 16.74 -6.38
N MET A 177 38.29 17.23 -7.29
CA MET A 177 38.76 17.87 -8.53
C MET A 177 39.45 19.20 -8.25
N THR A 178 38.92 20.03 -7.34
CA THR A 178 39.49 21.35 -7.03
C THR A 178 40.90 21.27 -6.47
N PHE A 179 41.17 20.33 -5.58
CA PHE A 179 42.51 20.15 -5.00
C PHE A 179 43.37 19.10 -5.74
N GLY A 180 42.74 18.13 -6.40
CA GLY A 180 43.43 17.06 -7.11
C GLY A 180 43.89 17.44 -8.52
N MET A 181 43.08 18.21 -9.26
CA MET A 181 43.41 18.59 -10.65
C MET A 181 44.71 19.41 -10.75
N PRO A 182 44.97 20.43 -9.89
CA PRO A 182 46.24 21.17 -9.92
C PRO A 182 47.45 20.26 -9.71
N LYS A 183 47.32 19.27 -8.80
CA LYS A 183 48.39 18.30 -8.52
C LYS A 183 48.64 17.31 -9.64
N LEU A 184 47.58 16.88 -10.34
CA LEU A 184 47.72 16.05 -11.53
C LEU A 184 48.35 16.84 -12.68
N MET A 185 47.93 18.09 -12.88
CA MET A 185 48.49 18.97 -13.89
C MET A 185 49.99 19.22 -13.64
N GLU A 186 50.42 19.51 -12.41
CA GLU A 186 51.84 19.71 -12.04
C GLU A 186 52.77 18.53 -12.41
N ASN A 187 52.26 17.30 -12.45
CA ASN A 187 53.02 16.09 -12.78
C ASN A 187 52.80 15.55 -14.22
N MET A 188 51.99 16.22 -15.05
CA MET A 188 51.77 15.83 -16.45
C MET A 188 52.83 16.39 -17.41
N ASP A 189 53.16 15.63 -18.45
CA ASP A 189 54.08 16.01 -19.53
C ASP A 189 53.50 17.17 -20.38
N PRO A 190 54.32 18.06 -20.98
CA PRO A 190 53.85 19.27 -21.68
C PRO A 190 52.87 18.99 -22.83
N GLU A 191 53.05 17.88 -23.56
CA GLU A 191 52.16 17.50 -24.66
C GLU A 191 50.76 17.08 -24.14
N MET A 192 50.72 16.31 -23.04
CA MET A 192 49.46 15.84 -22.45
C MET A 192 48.65 16.99 -21.80
N ARG A 193 49.33 18.02 -21.28
CA ARG A 193 48.67 19.23 -20.78
C ARG A 193 47.98 20.01 -21.89
N ALA A 194 48.64 20.15 -23.04
CA ALA A 194 48.09 20.86 -24.19
C ALA A 194 46.85 20.14 -24.76
N GLU A 195 46.84 18.81 -24.77
CA GLU A 195 45.67 18.02 -25.15
C GLU A 195 44.51 18.17 -24.14
N PHE A 196 44.80 18.20 -22.84
CA PHE A 196 43.79 18.41 -21.79
C PHE A 196 43.20 19.83 -21.83
N GLU A 197 43.99 20.84 -22.13
CA GLU A 197 43.54 22.22 -22.36
C GLU A 197 42.65 22.34 -23.62
N GLN A 198 42.98 21.60 -24.68
CA GLN A 198 42.15 21.55 -25.88
C GLN A 198 40.82 20.83 -25.63
N GLN A 199 40.84 19.73 -24.86
CA GLN A 199 39.64 18.96 -24.52
C GLN A 199 38.73 19.66 -23.49
N SER A 200 39.30 20.36 -22.52
CA SER A 200 38.54 21.15 -21.54
C SER A 200 37.86 22.37 -22.17
N ARG A 201 38.46 22.96 -23.22
CA ARG A 201 37.81 23.99 -24.05
C ARG A 201 36.71 23.43 -24.95
N ALA A 202 36.84 22.18 -25.40
CA ALA A 202 35.87 21.54 -26.27
C ALA A 202 34.63 21.00 -25.52
N SER A 203 34.74 20.71 -24.21
CA SER A 203 33.64 20.15 -23.43
C SER A 203 32.89 21.21 -22.62
N PRO A 204 31.64 21.56 -22.96
CA PRO A 204 30.91 22.67 -22.33
C PRO A 204 30.62 22.47 -20.84
N LEU A 205 30.58 21.22 -20.35
CA LEU A 205 30.42 20.91 -18.93
C LEU A 205 31.73 21.11 -18.15
N THR A 206 32.87 20.78 -18.76
CA THR A 206 34.21 20.88 -18.15
C THR A 206 34.76 22.31 -18.24
N GLY A 207 34.49 23.02 -19.32
CA GLY A 207 34.82 24.44 -19.48
C GLY A 207 34.03 25.33 -18.51
N ALA A 208 32.77 25.00 -18.25
CA ALA A 208 31.93 25.68 -17.26
C ALA A 208 32.42 25.49 -15.81
N THR A 209 32.78 24.26 -15.42
CA THR A 209 33.33 23.99 -14.08
C THR A 209 34.73 24.55 -13.89
N THR A 210 35.57 24.57 -14.92
CA THR A 210 36.92 25.15 -14.84
C THR A 210 36.86 26.68 -14.72
N ASN A 211 35.97 27.34 -15.46
CA ASN A 211 35.76 28.79 -15.38
C ASN A 211 35.15 29.21 -14.02
N ALA A 212 34.27 28.38 -13.45
CA ALA A 212 33.76 28.52 -12.09
C ALA A 212 34.87 28.48 -11.03
N MET A 213 35.87 27.62 -11.24
CA MET A 213 36.94 27.33 -10.28
C MET A 213 38.06 28.39 -10.30
N THR A 214 38.26 29.09 -11.42
CA THR A 214 39.29 30.15 -11.57
C THR A 214 38.77 31.56 -11.25
N GLY A 215 37.58 31.67 -10.64
CA GLY A 215 36.99 32.94 -10.20
C GLY A 215 36.09 33.62 -11.23
N GLY A 216 35.80 32.97 -12.36
CA GLY A 216 34.74 33.40 -13.29
C GLY A 216 33.39 32.90 -12.78
N GLY A 217 32.60 33.77 -12.16
CA GLY A 217 31.32 33.45 -11.51
C GLY A 217 30.35 32.64 -12.38
N PHE A 218 30.41 31.32 -12.28
CA PHE A 218 29.49 30.39 -12.93
C PHE A 218 28.38 30.01 -11.95
N ASP A 219 27.15 30.38 -12.27
CA ASP A 219 25.97 30.01 -11.50
C ASP A 219 25.52 28.57 -11.85
N LEU A 220 26.17 27.61 -11.21
CA LEU A 220 25.88 26.18 -11.35
C LEU A 220 24.43 25.85 -10.95
N ALA A 221 23.86 26.57 -9.98
CA ALA A 221 22.49 26.37 -9.54
C ALA A 221 21.50 26.84 -10.61
N GLY A 222 21.76 27.99 -11.25
CA GLY A 222 20.96 28.50 -12.36
C GLY A 222 21.03 27.61 -13.61
N TRP A 223 22.18 27.00 -13.91
CA TRP A 223 22.32 26.06 -15.03
C TRP A 223 21.57 24.74 -14.79
N MET A 224 21.67 24.17 -13.57
CA MET A 224 20.95 22.95 -13.19
C MET A 224 19.44 23.17 -13.02
N ALA A 225 19.03 24.38 -12.65
CA ALA A 225 17.62 24.78 -12.56
C ALA A 225 17.04 25.17 -13.94
N GLY A 226 17.84 25.19 -15.00
CA GLY A 226 17.42 25.60 -16.35
C GLY A 226 17.11 27.09 -16.50
N THR A 227 17.51 27.92 -15.52
CA THR A 227 17.23 29.36 -15.49
C THR A 227 18.39 30.21 -16.03
N ALA A 228 19.58 29.63 -16.20
CA ALA A 228 20.73 30.27 -16.85
C ALA A 228 20.82 29.84 -18.34
N PRO A 229 21.28 30.72 -19.25
CA PRO A 229 21.35 30.42 -20.67
C PRO A 229 22.29 29.23 -20.92
N SER A 230 21.74 28.17 -21.51
CA SER A 230 22.51 26.97 -21.87
C SER A 230 23.40 27.27 -23.08
N PRO A 231 24.70 26.87 -23.09
CA PRO A 231 25.62 27.15 -24.20
C PRO A 231 25.23 26.52 -25.53
N MET A 232 24.25 25.59 -25.55
CA MET A 232 23.63 25.09 -26.78
C MET A 232 22.70 26.10 -27.46
N ALA A 233 22.10 27.04 -26.72
CA ALA A 233 21.22 28.06 -27.30
C ALA A 233 21.99 29.16 -28.05
N SER A 234 23.26 29.38 -27.71
CA SER A 234 24.12 30.37 -28.39
C SER A 234 24.75 29.86 -29.69
N ALA A 235 24.70 28.55 -29.96
CA ALA A 235 25.17 27.97 -31.23
C ALA A 235 24.09 27.98 -32.33
N GLU A 236 22.80 27.97 -31.96
CA GLU A 236 21.67 28.05 -32.90
C GLU A 236 21.46 29.49 -33.42
N GLY A 237 21.63 30.49 -32.54
CA GLY A 237 21.40 31.91 -32.86
C GLY A 237 22.39 32.56 -33.84
N ALA A 238 23.51 31.89 -34.15
CA ALA A 238 24.49 32.36 -35.13
C ALA A 238 24.22 31.83 -36.56
N ARG A 239 23.22 30.95 -36.77
CA ARG A 239 22.85 30.41 -38.09
C ARG A 239 21.56 30.97 -38.69
N GLU A 240 20.75 31.69 -37.92
CA GLU A 240 19.49 32.31 -38.38
C GLU A 240 19.59 33.81 -38.72
N GLY A 241 20.79 34.28 -39.04
CA GLY A 241 21.04 35.64 -39.54
C GLY A 241 20.87 35.78 -41.05
N ALA A 242 19.88 35.14 -41.66
CA ALA A 242 19.52 35.38 -43.06
C ALA A 242 18.03 35.17 -43.31
N THR A 243 17.38 36.24 -43.77
CA THR A 243 16.01 36.34 -44.34
C THR A 243 14.86 36.61 -43.36
N GLY A 244 14.48 37.89 -43.30
CA GLY A 244 13.15 38.28 -43.77
C GLY A 244 11.96 38.20 -42.81
N ARG A 245 11.69 39.36 -42.19
CA ARG A 245 10.43 40.12 -42.35
C ARG A 245 9.21 39.79 -41.44
N GLU A 246 8.75 40.89 -40.81
CA GLU A 246 7.41 41.24 -40.32
C GLU A 246 6.89 40.54 -39.05
N ALA A 247 6.84 41.24 -37.91
CA ALA A 247 5.88 42.29 -37.52
C ALA A 247 4.51 41.75 -37.10
N ALA A 248 4.34 41.59 -35.79
CA ALA A 248 3.12 41.80 -34.98
C ALA A 248 3.48 41.26 -33.58
N GLY A 249 3.19 41.88 -32.45
CA GLY A 249 2.23 42.91 -32.11
C GLY A 249 2.08 42.79 -30.60
N SER A 250 2.28 43.90 -29.91
CA SER A 250 2.19 44.04 -28.46
C SER A 250 0.82 43.62 -27.90
N ALA A 251 0.84 43.18 -26.63
CA ALA A 251 -0.10 43.55 -25.57
C ALA A 251 -1.11 42.49 -25.03
N ARG A 252 -0.96 42.28 -23.70
CA ARG A 252 -1.97 42.31 -22.62
C ARG A 252 -2.90 41.11 -22.36
N LYS A 253 -2.70 40.57 -21.15
CA LYS A 253 -3.60 40.55 -19.97
C LYS A 253 -4.93 39.78 -20.05
N ARG A 254 -5.09 38.95 -19.00
CA ARG A 254 -6.29 38.43 -18.29
C ARG A 254 -6.88 37.10 -18.74
N GLY A 255 -6.93 36.22 -17.73
CA GLY A 255 -7.71 35.01 -17.53
C GLY A 255 -7.39 34.54 -16.12
#